data_AF-A0A452Z1C7-F1
#
_entry.id   AF-A0A452Z1C7-F1
#
_cell.length_a   1.000
_cell.length_b   1.000
_cell.length_c   1.000
_cell.angle_alpha   90.00
_cell.angle_beta   90.00
_cell.angle_gamma   90.00
#
_symmetry.space_group_name_H-M   'P 1'
#
loop_
_entity.id
_entity.type
_entity.pdbx_description
1 polymer ?
#
loop_
_entity_poly.entity_id
_entity_poly.type
_entity_poly.pdbx_seq_one_letter_code
_entity_poly.pdbx_strand_id
1 'polypeptide(L)'
;MLAEVARLMRPGGIYMLITYGAPKERLTLLNQVQCCWEVELYIMPATPEYQLKWSNGAAHAMMEKVALTVDRQLPPDYVLKNPESHFIYVCYKSDIVTEDNSMVAGQDDAMTSF
;
A
#
# COMPACT_ATOMS: atom_id res chain seq x y z
N MET A 1 10.47 -2.44 -9.42
CA MET A 1 9.64 -3.61 -9.05
C MET A 1 8.20 -3.20 -8.74
N LEU A 2 7.92 -2.41 -7.70
CA LEU A 2 6.54 -2.08 -7.29
C LEU A 2 5.71 -1.38 -8.38
N ALA A 3 6.30 -0.44 -9.13
CA ALA A 3 5.63 0.19 -10.27
C ALA A 3 5.14 -0.84 -11.31
N GLU A 4 5.89 -1.92 -11.53
CA GLU A 4 5.52 -2.96 -12.47
C GLU A 4 4.42 -3.87 -11.91
N VAL A 5 4.45 -4.15 -10.60
CA VAL A 5 3.35 -4.83 -9.90
C VAL A 5 2.06 -4.01 -10.02
N ALA A 6 2.14 -2.70 -9.74
CA ALA A 6 1.02 -1.78 -9.87
C ALA A 6 0.48 -1.74 -11.31
N ARG A 7 1.35 -1.69 -12.32
CA ARG A 7 0.97 -1.70 -13.74
C ARG A 7 0.25 -2.99 -14.15
N LEU A 8 0.70 -4.14 -13.66
CA LEU A 8 0.17 -5.47 -14.02
C LEU A 8 -1.09 -5.85 -13.26
N MET A 9 -1.28 -5.34 -12.04
CA MET A 9 -2.49 -5.60 -11.28
C MET A 9 -3.73 -5.04 -11.99
N ARG A 10 -4.81 -5.81 -12.02
CA ARG A 10 -6.11 -5.31 -12.46
C ARG A 10 -6.72 -4.38 -11.39
N PRO A 11 -7.61 -3.45 -11.77
CA PRO A 11 -8.48 -2.76 -10.80
C PRO A 11 -9.15 -3.78 -9.87
N GLY A 12 -9.24 -3.45 -8.58
CA GLY A 12 -9.73 -4.36 -7.53
C GLY A 12 -8.73 -5.47 -7.14
N GLY A 13 -7.54 -5.49 -7.74
CA GLY A 13 -6.48 -6.42 -7.40
C GLY A 13 -5.90 -6.14 -6.01
N ILE A 14 -5.41 -7.20 -5.36
CA ILE A 14 -4.74 -7.12 -4.06
C ILE A 14 -3.28 -7.56 -4.21
N TYR A 15 -2.36 -6.74 -3.70
CA TYR A 15 -0.96 -7.10 -3.53
C TYR A 15 -0.62 -7.20 -2.06
N MET A 16 -0.10 -8.35 -1.64
CA MET A 16 0.33 -8.58 -0.27
C MET A 16 1.86 -8.66 -0.20
N LEU A 17 2.45 -7.83 0.64
CA LEU A 17 3.88 -7.89 0.96
C LEU A 17 4.06 -8.30 2.42
N ILE A 18 4.81 -9.37 2.65
CA ILE A 18 5.20 -9.82 4.00
C ILE A 18 6.71 -9.66 4.11
N THR A 19 7.18 -8.93 5.11
CA THR A 19 8.62 -8.67 5.27
C THR A 19 8.97 -8.36 6.72
N TYR A 20 10.24 -8.56 7.09
CA TYR A 20 10.83 -8.04 8.33
C TYR A 20 11.26 -6.57 8.22
N GLY A 21 11.19 -5.99 7.01
CA GLY A 21 11.58 -4.59 6.79
C GLY A 21 10.68 -3.62 7.56
N ALA A 22 11.31 -2.65 8.22
CA ALA A 22 10.64 -1.70 9.09
C ALA A 22 9.52 -0.91 8.36
N PRO A 23 8.39 -0.62 9.05
CA PRO A 23 7.23 -0.02 8.38
C PRO A 23 7.40 1.39 7.84
N LYS A 24 8.27 2.20 8.44
CA LYS A 24 8.46 3.59 8.03
C LYS A 24 9.01 3.66 6.60
N GLU A 25 10.08 2.92 6.34
CA GLU A 25 10.74 2.84 5.05
C GLU A 25 9.83 2.18 4.01
N ARG A 26 9.11 1.13 4.43
CA ARG A 26 8.26 0.37 3.50
C ARG A 26 7.01 1.13 3.08
N LEU A 27 6.34 1.82 4.00
CA LEU A 27 5.20 2.67 3.67
C LEU A 27 5.62 3.83 2.76
N THR A 28 6.78 4.42 2.99
CA THR A 28 7.32 5.47 2.11
C THR A 28 7.44 4.96 0.67
N LEU A 29 7.92 3.73 0.48
CA LEU A 29 8.05 3.12 -0.84
C LEU A 29 6.68 2.74 -1.45
N LEU A 30 5.77 2.18 -0.65
CA LEU A 30 4.44 1.75 -1.10
C LEU A 30 3.51 2.93 -1.42
N ASN A 31 3.72 4.09 -0.81
CA ASN A 31 2.92 5.31 -1.02
C ASN A 31 3.45 6.20 -2.16
N GLN A 32 4.40 5.71 -2.97
CA GLN A 32 4.84 6.46 -4.14
C GLN A 32 3.69 6.63 -5.13
N VAL A 33 3.59 7.83 -5.71
CA VAL A 33 2.48 8.28 -6.59
C VAL A 33 2.19 7.31 -7.74
N GLN A 34 3.20 6.57 -8.20
CA GLN A 34 3.08 5.61 -9.31
C GLN A 34 2.28 4.34 -8.95
N CYS A 35 2.02 4.09 -7.67
CA CYS A 35 1.46 2.83 -7.20
C CYS A 35 -0.07 2.82 -7.03
N CYS A 36 -0.76 3.98 -7.06
CA CYS A 36 -2.23 4.15 -7.11
C CYS A 36 -3.10 3.11 -6.33
N TRP A 37 -2.64 2.66 -5.17
CA TRP A 37 -3.35 1.72 -4.29
C TRP A 37 -3.53 2.29 -2.89
N GLU A 38 -4.51 1.79 -2.15
CA GLU A 38 -4.62 1.99 -0.70
C GLU A 38 -3.81 0.93 0.02
N VAL A 39 -3.29 1.24 1.20
CA VAL A 39 -2.42 0.33 1.97
C VAL A 39 -2.98 0.15 3.37
N GLU A 40 -3.10 -1.10 3.79
CA GLU A 40 -3.29 -1.48 5.18
C GLU A 40 -2.04 -2.15 5.73
N LEU A 41 -1.74 -1.93 7.00
CA LEU A 41 -0.60 -2.54 7.70
C LEU A 41 -1.10 -3.42 8.85
N TYR A 42 -0.63 -4.66 8.87
CA TYR A 42 -0.80 -5.60 9.97
C TYR A 42 0.56 -6.05 10.50
N ILE A 43 0.64 -6.25 11.81
CA ILE A 43 1.81 -6.78 12.50
C ILE A 43 1.49 -8.19 12.96
N MET A 44 2.35 -9.12 12.57
CA MET A 44 2.40 -10.47 13.10
C MET A 44 3.58 -10.54 14.08
N PRO A 45 3.33 -10.55 15.41
CA PRO A 45 4.38 -10.55 16.41
C PRO A 45 5.20 -11.84 16.37
N ALA A 46 6.53 -11.72 16.42
CA ALA A 46 7.41 -12.88 16.56
C ALA A 46 7.62 -13.28 18.03
N THR A 47 6.55 -13.30 18.83
CA THR A 47 6.63 -13.72 20.25
C THR A 47 6.40 -15.22 20.38
N PRO A 48 6.99 -15.89 21.40
CA PRO A 48 6.72 -17.31 21.66
C PRO A 48 5.23 -17.61 21.85
N GLU A 49 4.50 -16.71 22.50
CA GLU A 49 3.05 -16.81 22.70
C GLU A 49 2.27 -16.84 21.38
N TYR A 50 2.69 -16.00 20.42
CA TYR A 50 2.10 -15.99 19.08
C TYR A 50 2.37 -17.30 18.35
N GLN A 51 3.60 -17.81 18.40
CA GLN A 51 3.97 -19.08 17.76
C GLN A 51 3.15 -20.26 18.32
N LEU A 52 2.96 -20.31 19.63
CA LEU A 52 2.14 -21.34 20.28
C LEU A 52 0.66 -21.25 19.88
N LYS A 53 0.11 -20.04 19.78
CA LYS A 53 -1.27 -19.84 19.31
C LYS A 53 -1.42 -20.14 17.82
N TRP A 54 -0.39 -19.88 17.02
CA TRP A 54 -0.33 -20.24 15.60
C TRP A 54 -0.39 -21.77 15.42
N SER A 55 0.44 -22.52 16.15
CA SER A 55 0.40 -23.99 16.09
C SER A 55 -0.94 -24.58 16.53
N ASN A 56 -1.70 -23.85 17.36
CA ASN A 56 -3.01 -24.27 17.86
C ASN A 56 -4.19 -23.75 17.03
N GLY A 57 -3.95 -23.09 15.89
CA GLY A 57 -5.00 -22.59 14.98
C GLY A 57 -5.69 -21.29 15.43
N ALA A 58 -5.24 -20.66 16.52
CA ALA A 58 -5.81 -19.42 17.07
C ALA A 58 -5.11 -18.14 16.58
N ALA A 59 -4.23 -18.26 15.58
CA ALA A 59 -3.34 -17.19 15.15
C ALA A 59 -4.01 -15.96 14.54
N HIS A 60 -5.12 -16.14 13.82
CA HIS A 60 -5.83 -15.04 13.15
C HIS A 60 -6.31 -13.97 14.15
N ALA A 61 -6.55 -14.34 15.41
CA ALA A 61 -7.00 -13.43 16.47
C ALA A 61 -5.88 -12.54 17.04
N MET A 62 -4.62 -12.67 16.58
CA MET A 62 -3.48 -11.93 17.11
C MET A 62 -2.77 -11.00 16.13
N MET A 63 -3.20 -10.92 14.87
CA MET A 63 -2.65 -9.90 13.96
C MET A 63 -3.15 -8.52 14.39
N GLU A 64 -2.23 -7.61 14.68
CA GLU A 64 -2.54 -6.24 15.10
C GLU A 64 -2.62 -5.34 13.86
N LYS A 65 -3.80 -4.77 13.56
CA LYS A 65 -3.92 -3.75 12.52
C LYS A 65 -3.37 -2.43 13.04
N VAL A 66 -2.50 -1.80 12.25
CA VAL A 66 -1.96 -0.46 12.55
C VAL A 66 -2.84 0.58 11.88
N ALA A 67 -3.32 1.56 12.66
CA ALA A 67 -4.04 2.71 12.13
C ALA A 67 -3.03 3.67 11.45
N LEU A 68 -3.08 3.74 10.13
CA LEU A 68 -2.28 4.69 9.34
C LEU A 68 -2.97 6.06 9.29
N THR A 69 -2.20 7.10 9.03
CA THR A 69 -2.72 8.45 8.80
C THR A 69 -3.45 8.55 7.45
N VAL A 70 -4.14 9.67 7.20
CA VAL A 70 -4.78 9.95 5.90
C VAL A 70 -3.76 9.91 4.75
N ASP A 71 -2.53 10.37 5.01
CA ASP A 71 -1.40 10.32 4.06
C ASP A 71 -0.74 8.92 4.00
N ARG A 72 -1.37 7.91 4.60
CA ARG A 72 -0.94 6.51 4.63
C ARG A 72 0.41 6.30 5.31
N GLN A 73 0.79 7.20 6.22
CA GLN A 73 2.01 7.11 7.01
C GLN A 73 1.72 6.48 8.38
N LEU A 74 2.79 6.09 9.07
CA LEU A 74 2.68 5.72 10.48
C LEU A 74 2.27 6.93 11.31
N PRO A 75 1.48 6.75 12.37
CA PRO A 75 1.17 7.84 13.28
C PRO A 75 2.46 8.31 14.00
N PRO A 76 2.55 9.59 14.40
CA PRO A 76 3.79 10.16 14.95
C PRO A 76 4.27 9.48 16.25
N ASP A 77 3.35 8.88 17.00
CA ASP A 77 3.58 8.15 18.25
C ASP A 77 3.81 6.64 18.03
N TYR A 78 3.88 6.19 16.78
CA TYR A 78 4.19 4.80 16.49
C TYR A 78 5.57 4.40 16.99
N VAL A 79 5.61 3.39 17.87
CA VAL A 79 6.84 2.77 18.35
C VAL A 79 6.91 1.33 17.87
N LEU A 80 8.02 1.00 17.20
CA LEU A 80 8.31 -0.37 16.79
C LEU A 80 8.56 -1.25 18.02
N LYS A 81 7.59 -2.12 18.35
CA LYS A 81 7.65 -2.98 19.54
C LYS A 81 8.71 -4.09 19.43
N ASN A 82 8.75 -4.79 18.30
CA ASN A 82 9.64 -5.93 18.08
C ASN A 82 10.13 -5.97 16.61
N PRO A 83 11.44 -5.82 16.35
CA PRO A 83 12.01 -5.79 15.00
C PRO A 83 11.92 -7.14 14.27
N GLU A 84 11.79 -8.25 15.00
CA GLU A 84 11.67 -9.60 14.43
C GLU A 84 10.23 -9.91 13.98
N SER A 85 9.28 -9.00 14.20
CA SER A 85 7.90 -9.18 13.76
C SER A 85 7.82 -9.19 12.24
N HIS A 86 6.84 -9.92 11.70
CA HIS A 86 6.52 -9.80 10.29
C HIS A 86 5.54 -8.63 10.11
N PHE A 87 5.83 -7.78 9.14
CA PHE A 87 4.97 -6.69 8.72
C PHE A 87 4.28 -7.10 7.42
N ILE A 88 2.96 -7.07 7.45
CA ILE A 88 2.09 -7.46 6.34
C ILE A 88 1.43 -6.20 5.81
N TYR A 89 1.74 -5.86 4.57
CA TYR A 89 1.14 -4.74 3.86
C TYR A 89 0.15 -5.31 2.84
N VAL A 90 -1.10 -4.86 2.94
CA VAL A 90 -2.15 -5.23 1.99
C VAL A 90 -2.47 -4.01 1.14
N CYS A 91 -2.12 -4.08 -0.14
CA CYS A 91 -2.29 -3.00 -1.09
C CYS A 91 -3.49 -3.28 -1.99
N TYR A 92 -4.48 -2.41 -1.97
CA TYR A 92 -5.71 -2.51 -2.74
C TYR A 92 -5.64 -1.56 -3.93
N LYS A 93 -5.56 -2.11 -5.16
CA LYS A 93 -5.57 -1.28 -6.35
C LYS A 93 -6.98 -0.73 -6.57
N SER A 94 -7.08 0.59 -6.64
CA SER A 94 -8.36 1.29 -6.83
C SER A 94 -9.09 0.79 -8.07
N ASP A 95 -10.42 0.68 -7.98
CA ASP A 95 -11.28 0.28 -9.10
C ASP A 95 -11.37 1.35 -10.20
N ILE A 96 -10.89 2.56 -9.90
CA ILE A 96 -10.98 3.71 -10.79
C ILE A 96 -9.96 3.57 -11.92
N VAL A 97 -10.47 3.20 -13.09
CA VAL A 97 -9.84 3.56 -14.36
C VAL A 97 -10.06 5.07 -14.51
N THR A 98 -9.03 5.87 -14.29
CA THR A 98 -9.09 7.30 -14.65
C THR A 98 -9.06 7.38 -16.18
N GLU A 99 -10.21 7.26 -16.83
CA GLU A 99 -10.43 7.81 -18.16
C GLU A 99 -10.61 9.34 -18.01
N ASP A 100 -9.52 10.10 -18.17
CA ASP A 100 -9.40 11.45 -18.78
C ASP A 100 -8.03 12.04 -18.40
N ASN A 101 -7.20 12.61 -19.27
CA ASN A 101 -7.51 13.43 -20.44
C ASN A 101 -7.06 12.82 -21.76
N SER A 102 -8.01 12.72 -22.69
CA SER A 102 -7.76 12.71 -24.12
C SER A 102 -6.86 13.87 -24.56
N MET A 103 -5.96 13.58 -25.50
CA MET A 103 -5.37 14.60 -26.35
C MET A 103 -6.46 15.30 -27.16
N VAL A 104 -6.50 16.62 -27.10
CA VAL A 104 -6.90 17.44 -28.25
C VAL A 104 -5.78 18.45 -28.48
N ALA A 105 -4.91 18.08 -29.43
CA ALA A 105 -4.19 19.05 -30.23
C ALA A 105 -5.22 19.76 -31.12
N GLY A 106 -5.22 21.09 -31.10
CA GLY A 106 -6.14 21.93 -31.87
C GLY A 106 -5.61 23.35 -31.85
N GLN A 107 -4.57 23.55 -32.63
CA GLN A 107 -3.90 24.81 -32.90
C GLN A 107 -4.73 25.51 -33.98
N ASP A 108 -5.60 26.44 -33.59
CA ASP A 108 -6.28 27.31 -34.55
C ASP A 108 -5.43 28.57 -34.73
N ASP A 109 -4.61 28.50 -35.78
CA ASP A 109 -3.84 29.59 -36.33
C ASP A 109 -4.74 30.79 -36.66
N ALA A 110 -4.29 31.96 -36.24
CA ALA A 110 -4.78 33.24 -36.73
C ALA A 110 -4.51 33.37 -38.23
N MET A 111 -5.54 33.64 -39.05
CA MET A 111 -5.37 34.36 -40.32
C MET A 111 -6.70 34.90 -40.91
N THR A 112 -6.69 36.21 -41.16
CA THR A 112 -7.38 36.97 -42.24
C THR A 112 -8.87 37.34 -42.19
N SER A 113 -9.06 38.66 -41.94
CA SER A 113 -9.78 39.67 -42.75
C SER A 113 -11.23 39.45 -43.18
N PHE A 114 -12.14 40.33 -42.73
CA PHE A 114 -12.67 41.47 -43.51
C PHE A 114 -13.10 42.59 -42.55
#